data_AF-A0A537USE6-F1
#
_entry.id   AF-A0A537USE6-F1
#
_cell.length_a   1.000
_cell.length_b   1.000
_cell.length_c   1.000
_cell.angle_alpha   90.00
_cell.angle_beta   90.00
_cell.angle_gamma   90.00
#
_symmetry.space_group_name_H-M   'P 1'
#
loop_
_entity.id
_entity.type
_entity.pdbx_description
1 polymer ?
#
loop_
_entity_poly.entity_id
_entity_poly.type
_entity_poly.pdbx_seq_one_letter_code
_entity_poly.pdbx_strand_id
1 'polypeptide(L)'
;MRRMSRALCCIAALSAAGSWAAGAEPDRQNIIIDNVVVELSATPEGVTACVDAVHGTKLSGPYGVAITALSGPDAWQEKLPKTVAVEEDYFALPLRIELKRRVGATAGGRLQFEVGACQPEGMCVPVELAVDIATLAPAAKQVPCKG
;
A
#
# COMPACT_ATOMS: atom_id res chain seq x y z
N MET A 1 5.57 -55.66 -57.06
CA MET A 1 5.55 -56.19 -55.66
C MET A 1 4.84 -55.15 -54.79
N ARG A 2 3.57 -55.41 -54.44
CA ARG A 2 3.03 -55.55 -53.08
C ARG A 2 3.16 -54.31 -52.16
N ARG A 3 1.98 -53.76 -51.88
CA ARG A 3 1.58 -52.82 -50.82
C ARG A 3 2.18 -53.18 -49.46
N MET A 4 2.49 -52.18 -48.63
CA MET A 4 2.31 -52.30 -47.18
C MET A 4 2.02 -50.94 -46.54
N SER A 5 0.85 -50.90 -45.90
CA SER A 5 0.25 -49.83 -45.12
C SER A 5 0.82 -49.78 -43.70
N ARG A 6 0.43 -48.74 -42.93
CA ARG A 6 0.50 -48.52 -41.46
C ARG A 6 1.52 -47.45 -41.07
N ALA A 7 1.26 -46.51 -40.18
CA ALA A 7 0.12 -46.32 -39.28
C ALA A 7 0.00 -44.84 -38.89
N LEU A 8 -1.23 -44.48 -38.49
CA LEU A 8 -1.59 -43.29 -37.75
C LEU A 8 -0.61 -43.00 -36.59
N CYS A 9 -0.17 -41.76 -36.48
CA CYS A 9 0.14 -41.14 -35.20
C CYS A 9 -0.66 -39.85 -35.12
N CYS A 10 -1.78 -39.91 -34.38
CA CYS A 10 -2.56 -38.77 -33.95
C CYS A 10 -1.68 -37.89 -33.06
N ILE A 11 -1.26 -36.72 -33.54
CA ILE A 11 -0.64 -35.72 -32.67
C ILE A 11 -1.78 -35.10 -31.85
N ALA A 12 -1.82 -35.47 -30.57
CA ALA A 12 -2.71 -34.91 -29.58
C ALA A 12 -2.51 -33.39 -29.52
N ALA A 13 -3.59 -32.65 -29.74
CA ALA A 13 -3.65 -31.23 -29.47
C ALA A 13 -3.52 -31.01 -27.96
N LEU A 14 -2.32 -30.62 -27.51
CA LEU A 14 -2.12 -30.11 -26.16
C LEU A 14 -2.90 -28.81 -26.02
N SER A 15 -4.03 -28.92 -25.34
CA SER A 15 -4.85 -27.83 -24.87
C SER A 15 -3.99 -27.02 -23.90
N ALA A 16 -3.40 -25.93 -24.39
CA ALA A 16 -2.86 -24.88 -23.52
C ALA A 16 -4.04 -24.18 -22.85
N ALA A 17 -4.60 -24.82 -21.81
CA ALA A 17 -5.33 -24.12 -20.77
C ALA A 17 -4.31 -23.24 -20.04
N GLY A 18 -3.99 -22.09 -20.66
CA GLY A 18 -3.29 -21.01 -20.00
C GLY A 18 -4.11 -20.67 -18.78
N SER A 19 -3.63 -21.13 -17.62
CA SER A 19 -4.18 -20.82 -16.33
C SER A 19 -4.33 -19.31 -16.28
N TRP A 20 -5.58 -18.84 -16.22
CA TRP A 20 -5.84 -17.48 -15.83
C TRP A 20 -5.23 -17.37 -14.45
N ALA A 21 -4.10 -16.68 -14.36
CA ALA A 21 -3.59 -16.22 -13.09
C ALA A 21 -4.73 -15.39 -12.52
N ALA A 22 -5.51 -15.99 -11.61
CA ALA A 22 -6.31 -15.25 -10.67
C ALA A 22 -5.32 -14.24 -10.09
N GLY A 23 -5.48 -12.97 -10.47
CA GLY A 23 -4.61 -11.91 -10.02
C GLY A 23 -4.60 -12.00 -8.50
N ALA A 24 -3.46 -12.39 -7.94
CA ALA A 24 -3.27 -12.32 -6.50
C ALA A 24 -3.69 -10.90 -6.11
N GLU A 25 -4.64 -10.79 -5.19
CA GLU A 25 -5.00 -9.48 -4.65
C GLU A 25 -3.71 -8.79 -4.22
N PRO A 26 -3.52 -7.50 -4.59
CA PRO A 26 -2.32 -6.79 -4.20
C PRO A 26 -2.19 -6.86 -2.68
N ASP A 27 -1.04 -7.31 -2.21
CA ASP A 27 -0.80 -7.46 -0.77
C ASP A 27 -0.94 -6.10 -0.09
N ARG A 28 -1.86 -6.03 0.87
CA ARG A 28 -2.21 -4.83 1.62
C ARG A 28 -2.11 -5.18 3.09
N GLN A 29 -1.33 -4.40 3.84
CA GLN A 29 -1.36 -4.48 5.29
C GLN A 29 -2.36 -3.45 5.81
N ASN A 30 -3.45 -3.93 6.39
CA ASN A 30 -4.45 -3.08 7.04
C ASN A 30 -4.17 -3.02 8.55
N ILE A 31 -3.96 -1.83 9.08
CA ILE A 31 -3.66 -1.59 10.50
C ILE A 31 -4.69 -0.63 11.06
N ILE A 32 -5.36 -1.02 12.14
CA ILE A 32 -6.39 -0.21 12.80
C ILE A 32 -5.92 0.11 14.22
N ILE A 33 -5.81 1.40 14.54
CA ILE A 33 -5.44 1.90 15.88
C ILE A 33 -6.34 3.09 16.18
N ASP A 34 -7.03 3.08 17.32
CA ASP A 34 -7.88 4.18 17.80
C ASP A 34 -8.84 4.74 16.74
N ASN A 35 -9.51 3.84 16.01
CA ASN A 35 -10.42 4.13 14.89
C ASN A 35 -9.78 4.79 13.66
N VAL A 36 -8.46 4.93 13.59
CA VAL A 36 -7.72 5.27 12.38
C VAL A 36 -7.36 3.97 11.67
N VAL A 37 -7.65 3.92 10.38
CA VAL A 37 -7.30 2.80 9.51
C VAL A 37 -6.16 3.25 8.61
N VAL A 38 -5.03 2.56 8.66
CA VAL A 38 -3.92 2.79 7.74
C VAL A 38 -3.69 1.53 6.93
N GLU A 39 -3.98 1.64 5.65
CA GLU A 39 -3.72 0.58 4.70
C GLU A 39 -2.46 0.90 3.90
N LEU A 40 -1.47 0.01 3.99
CA LEU A 40 -0.18 0.18 3.36
C LEU A 40 0.00 -0.81 2.21
N SER A 41 0.54 -0.29 1.12
CA SER A 41 1.06 -1.10 0.02
C SER A 41 2.45 -0.62 -0.37
N ALA A 42 3.32 -1.56 -0.72
CA ALA A 42 4.66 -1.28 -1.18
C ALA A 42 4.82 -1.69 -2.64
N THR A 43 5.55 -0.91 -3.42
CA THR A 43 6.05 -1.27 -4.74
C THR A 43 7.56 -1.08 -4.75
N PRO A 44 8.28 -1.51 -5.81
CA PRO A 44 9.69 -1.16 -5.95
C PRO A 44 9.94 0.36 -5.95
N GLU A 45 8.98 1.15 -6.40
CA GLU A 45 9.07 2.61 -6.54
C GLU A 45 8.79 3.37 -5.24
N GLY A 46 8.14 2.74 -4.25
CA GLY A 46 7.75 3.45 -3.03
C GLY A 46 6.70 2.75 -2.19
N VAL A 47 6.10 3.53 -1.29
CA VAL A 47 5.00 3.10 -0.41
C VAL A 47 3.81 4.00 -0.64
N THR A 48 2.62 3.42 -0.70
CA THR A 48 1.35 4.15 -0.66
C THR A 48 0.66 3.85 0.66
N ALA A 49 0.34 4.90 1.41
CA ALA A 49 -0.48 4.84 2.62
C ALA A 49 -1.86 5.42 2.31
N CYS A 50 -2.89 4.63 2.56
CA CYS A 50 -4.28 5.04 2.53
C CYS A 50 -4.74 5.17 3.97
N VAL A 51 -5.00 6.41 4.41
CA VAL A 51 -5.42 6.72 5.77
C VAL A 51 -6.91 7.01 5.75
N ASP A 52 -7.66 6.29 6.57
CA ASP A 52 -9.10 6.40 6.72
C ASP A 52 -9.46 6.41 8.22
N ALA A 53 -10.74 6.58 8.53
CA ALA A 53 -11.25 6.60 9.88
C ALA A 53 -12.61 5.89 9.96
N VAL A 54 -12.86 5.25 11.11
CA VAL A 54 -14.10 4.50 11.35
C VAL A 54 -14.85 5.04 12.57
N HIS A 55 -16.09 4.58 12.75
CA HIS A 55 -16.94 4.88 13.90
C HIS A 55 -17.16 6.38 14.18
N GLY A 56 -17.24 7.20 13.13
CA GLY A 56 -17.48 8.64 13.24
C GLY A 56 -16.25 9.46 13.62
N THR A 57 -15.08 8.81 13.73
CA THR A 57 -13.78 9.50 13.88
C THR A 57 -13.49 10.30 12.61
N LYS A 58 -12.92 11.50 12.77
CA LYS A 58 -12.45 12.33 11.66
C LYS A 58 -10.94 12.54 11.78
N LEU A 59 -10.26 12.78 10.67
CA LEU A 59 -8.83 13.11 10.69
C LEU A 59 -8.67 14.63 10.60
N SER A 60 -7.96 15.22 11.55
CA SER A 60 -7.71 16.66 11.64
C SER A 60 -6.87 17.14 10.47
N GLY A 61 -7.42 18.06 9.67
CA GLY A 61 -6.69 18.68 8.57
C GLY A 61 -5.50 19.53 9.01
N PRO A 62 -5.65 20.42 10.02
CA PRO A 62 -4.56 21.29 10.47
C PRO A 62 -3.45 20.54 11.22
N TYR A 63 -3.80 19.47 11.95
CA TYR A 63 -2.79 18.59 12.56
C TYR A 63 -2.01 17.83 11.48
N GLY A 64 -2.73 17.37 10.46
CA GLY A 64 -2.15 16.64 9.35
C GLY A 64 -1.81 15.19 9.66
N VAL A 65 -1.01 14.62 8.76
CA VAL A 65 -0.34 13.34 8.92
C VAL A 65 1.16 13.59 8.88
N ALA A 66 1.82 13.47 10.03
CA ALA A 66 3.27 13.54 10.12
C ALA A 66 3.87 12.16 9.76
N ILE A 67 4.94 12.19 8.97
CA ILE A 67 5.57 11.00 8.42
C ILE A 67 7.06 11.11 8.70
N THR A 68 7.59 10.12 9.41
CA THR A 68 8.98 10.08 9.83
C THR A 68 9.61 8.77 9.40
N ALA A 69 10.78 8.81 8.78
CA ALA A 69 11.61 7.63 8.59
C ALA A 69 12.41 7.37 9.87
N LEU A 70 11.97 6.39 10.66
CA LEU A 70 12.67 5.93 11.85
C LEU A 70 13.97 5.20 11.50
N SER A 71 14.09 4.67 10.28
CA SER A 71 15.34 4.16 9.73
C SER A 71 15.39 4.34 8.22
N GLY A 72 16.61 4.42 7.68
CA GLY A 72 16.85 4.62 6.25
C GLY A 72 16.24 5.91 5.66
N PRO A 73 16.38 7.10 6.29
CA PRO A 73 15.80 8.34 5.77
C PRO A 73 16.30 8.70 4.36
N ASP A 74 17.56 8.35 4.03
CA ASP A 74 18.16 8.60 2.71
C ASP A 74 17.62 7.70 1.59
N ALA A 75 16.83 6.67 1.93
CA ALA A 75 16.19 5.80 0.95
C ALA A 75 15.03 6.49 0.23
N TRP A 76 14.55 7.62 0.73
CA TRP A 76 13.39 8.33 0.21
C TRP A 76 13.80 9.48 -0.71
N GLN A 77 12.99 9.71 -1.74
CA GLN A 77 13.15 10.85 -2.65
C GLN A 77 12.76 12.16 -1.96
N GLU A 78 11.79 12.07 -1.04
CA GLU A 78 11.29 13.20 -0.27
C GLU A 78 12.10 13.40 1.02
N LYS A 79 12.15 14.64 1.49
CA LYS A 79 12.79 14.96 2.77
C LYS A 79 11.85 14.57 3.91
N LEU A 80 12.24 13.58 4.71
CA LEU A 80 11.54 13.18 5.93
C LEU A 80 12.31 13.71 7.17
N PRO A 81 11.61 14.11 8.26
CA PRO A 81 10.16 14.05 8.43
C PRO A 81 9.42 15.10 7.58
N LYS A 82 8.18 14.77 7.19
CA LYS A 82 7.26 15.70 6.50
C LYS A 82 5.88 15.59 7.11
N THR A 83 5.09 16.65 6.98
CA THR A 83 3.67 16.64 7.37
C THR A 83 2.80 16.95 6.16
N VAL A 84 1.79 16.13 5.93
CA VAL A 84 0.72 16.40 4.97
C VAL A 84 -0.43 17.01 5.76
N ALA A 85 -0.76 18.28 5.52
CA ALA A 85 -1.82 19.01 6.21
C ALA A 85 -2.67 19.79 5.21
N VAL A 86 -3.90 20.13 5.61
CA VAL A 86 -4.84 20.95 4.83
C VAL A 86 -5.42 22.06 5.71
N GLU A 87 -6.00 23.09 5.09
CA GLU A 87 -6.57 24.23 5.81
C GLU A 87 -7.96 23.92 6.40
N GLU A 88 -8.69 23.00 5.78
CA GLU A 88 -9.99 22.54 6.27
C GLU A 88 -9.84 21.82 7.62
N ASP A 89 -10.87 21.92 8.48
CA ASP A 89 -10.88 21.28 9.80
C ASP A 89 -10.58 19.77 9.74
N TYR A 90 -11.01 19.11 8.66
CA TYR A 90 -10.88 17.67 8.47
C TYR A 90 -10.49 17.29 7.04
N PHE A 91 -9.74 16.20 6.90
CA PHE A 91 -9.46 15.60 5.60
C PHE A 91 -10.72 15.00 4.95
N ALA A 92 -10.77 15.06 3.63
CA ALA A 92 -11.60 14.14 2.84
C ALA A 92 -10.95 12.76 2.82
N LEU A 93 -11.71 11.73 3.19
CA LEU A 93 -11.24 10.35 3.30
C LEU A 93 -11.74 9.49 2.12
N PRO A 94 -10.98 8.44 1.71
CA PRO A 94 -9.66 8.06 2.23
C PRO A 94 -8.55 9.00 1.76
N LEU A 95 -7.64 9.38 2.66
CA LEU A 95 -6.46 10.18 2.36
C LEU A 95 -5.37 9.30 1.76
N ARG A 96 -4.96 9.60 0.52
CA ARG A 96 -3.85 8.91 -0.15
C ARG A 96 -2.55 9.68 -0.01
N ILE A 97 -1.54 9.02 0.56
CA ILE A 97 -0.19 9.55 0.71
C ILE A 97 0.77 8.63 -0.03
N GLU A 98 1.57 9.21 -0.91
CA GLU A 98 2.62 8.50 -1.64
C GLU A 98 3.99 8.90 -1.10
N LEU A 99 4.85 7.91 -0.89
CA LEU A 99 6.24 8.07 -0.50
C LEU A 99 7.11 7.42 -1.57
N LYS A 100 7.81 8.27 -2.33
CA LYS A 100 8.68 7.81 -3.42
C LYS A 100 10.03 7.39 -2.88
N ARG A 101 10.49 6.22 -3.31
CA ARG A 101 11.83 5.71 -3.02
C ARG A 101 12.84 6.34 -3.99
N ARG A 102 14.05 6.57 -3.51
CA ARG A 102 15.18 6.98 -4.35
C ARG A 102 15.59 5.81 -5.26
N VAL A 103 15.91 6.10 -6.51
CA VAL A 103 16.42 5.10 -7.45
C VAL A 103 17.66 4.41 -6.87
N GLY A 104 17.67 3.08 -6.87
CA GLY A 104 18.77 2.27 -6.34
C GLY A 104 18.76 2.05 -4.83
N ALA A 105 17.81 2.62 -4.08
CA ALA A 105 17.66 2.33 -2.66
C ALA A 105 16.98 0.98 -2.41
N THR A 106 17.38 0.31 -1.33
CA THR A 106 16.83 -1.00 -0.93
C THR A 106 15.41 -0.89 -0.39
N ALA A 107 14.64 -1.98 -0.48
CA ALA A 107 13.24 -2.03 -0.10
C ALA A 107 12.93 -2.08 1.41
N GLY A 108 13.84 -1.59 2.26
CA GLY A 108 13.72 -1.65 3.72
C GLY A 108 13.62 -0.27 4.37
N GLY A 109 13.34 -0.28 5.67
CA GLY A 109 13.23 0.92 6.49
C GLY A 109 11.96 0.91 7.33
N ARG A 110 11.97 1.65 8.43
CA ARG A 110 10.83 1.79 9.32
C ARG A 110 10.24 3.17 9.16
N LEU A 111 8.95 3.24 8.86
CA LEU A 111 8.20 4.49 8.77
C LEU A 111 7.29 4.62 10.00
N GLN A 112 7.17 5.84 10.50
CA GLN A 112 6.17 6.24 11.47
C GLN A 112 5.20 7.22 10.82
N PHE A 113 3.91 6.97 11.01
CA PHE A 113 2.81 7.85 10.68
C PHE A 113 2.20 8.32 11.99
N GLU A 114 1.96 9.61 12.11
CA GLU A 114 1.25 10.20 13.23
C GLU A 114 0.10 11.03 12.69
N VAL A 115 -1.11 10.70 13.12
CA VAL A 115 -2.36 11.23 12.57
C VAL A 115 -3.16 11.88 13.69
N GLY A 116 -3.64 13.11 13.50
CA GLY A 116 -4.56 13.72 14.45
C GLY A 116 -5.98 13.15 14.29
N ALA A 117 -6.40 12.24 15.16
CA ALA A 117 -7.73 11.64 15.12
C ALA A 117 -8.69 12.38 16.07
N CYS A 118 -9.76 12.94 15.53
CA CYS A 118 -10.79 13.67 16.24
C CYS A 118 -11.98 12.76 16.55
N GLN A 119 -12.25 12.59 17.84
CA GLN A 119 -13.41 11.86 18.34
C GLN A 119 -14.70 12.68 18.14
N PRO A 120 -15.89 12.04 18.18
CA PRO A 120 -17.16 12.73 18.01
C PRO A 120 -17.41 13.87 19.00
N GLU A 121 -16.80 13.83 20.20
CA GLU A 121 -16.89 14.88 21.21
C GLU A 121 -16.03 16.13 20.89
N GLY A 122 -15.32 16.13 19.76
CA GLY A 122 -14.52 17.26 19.27
C GLY A 122 -13.09 17.33 19.77
N MET A 123 -12.64 16.36 20.57
CA MET A 123 -11.24 16.25 21.00
C MET A 123 -10.42 15.50 19.95
N CYS A 124 -9.27 16.06 19.57
CA CYS A 124 -8.32 15.39 18.68
C CYS A 124 -7.11 14.89 19.45
N VAL A 125 -6.76 13.63 19.23
CA VAL A 125 -5.60 12.97 19.84
C VAL A 125 -4.65 12.47 18.74
N PRO A 126 -3.32 12.53 18.96
CA PRO A 126 -2.38 11.92 18.04
C PRO A 126 -2.47 10.40 18.11
N VAL A 127 -2.55 9.77 16.94
CA VAL A 127 -2.49 8.31 16.77
C VAL A 127 -1.19 7.99 16.04
N GLU A 128 -0.31 7.25 16.72
CA GLU A 128 1.00 6.87 16.20
C GLU A 128 1.00 5.43 15.67
N LEU A 129 1.54 5.26 14.48
CA LEU A 129 1.71 3.97 13.82
C LEU A 129 3.12 3.85 13.27
N ALA A 130 3.87 2.83 13.70
CA ALA A 130 5.18 2.52 13.15
C ALA A 130 5.19 1.17 12.43
N VAL A 131 5.64 1.16 11.17
CA VAL A 131 5.64 -0.03 10.30
C VAL A 131 7.02 -0.26 9.71
N ASP A 132 7.45 -1.52 9.72
CA ASP A 132 8.64 -1.95 8.99
C ASP A 132 8.24 -2.29 7.55
N ILE A 133 8.78 -1.55 6.58
CA ILE A 133 8.44 -1.70 5.17
C ILE A 133 8.94 -3.04 4.62
N ALA A 134 9.93 -3.67 5.25
CA ALA A 134 10.40 -4.99 4.86
C ALA A 134 9.35 -6.10 5.10
N THR A 135 8.32 -5.85 5.93
CA THR A 135 7.24 -6.83 6.17
C THR A 135 6.11 -6.73 5.16
N LEU A 136 6.10 -5.71 4.29
CA LEU A 136 5.12 -5.56 3.22
C LEU A 136 5.57 -6.37 2.00
N ALA A 137 4.76 -7.32 1.51
CA ALA A 137 5.10 -7.94 0.24
C ALA A 137 4.94 -6.90 -0.89
N PRO A 138 5.92 -6.80 -1.80
CA PRO A 138 5.86 -5.81 -2.87
C PRO A 138 4.76 -6.17 -3.87
N ALA A 139 3.80 -5.25 -4.04
CA ALA A 139 2.82 -5.30 -5.11
C ALA A 139 3.49 -4.98 -6.45
N ALA A 140 3.05 -5.68 -7.51
CA ALA A 140 3.57 -5.47 -8.87
C ALA A 140 3.17 -4.10 -9.46
N LYS A 141 2.10 -3.50 -8.95
CA LYS A 141 1.57 -2.20 -9.40
C LYS A 141 1.05 -1.43 -8.19
N GLN A 142 0.92 -0.12 -8.37
CA GLN A 142 0.34 0.74 -7.36
C GLN A 142 -1.11 0.34 -7.07
N VAL A 143 -1.46 0.40 -5.80
CA VAL A 143 -2.69 -0.14 -5.26
C VAL A 143 -3.62 1.03 -4.89
N PRO A 144 -4.82 1.14 -5.48
CA PRO A 144 -5.72 2.26 -5.19
C PRO A 144 -6.31 2.14 -3.78
N CYS A 145 -6.47 3.26 -3.07
CA CYS A 145 -7.18 3.30 -1.79
C CYS A 145 -8.63 2.83 -1.98
N LYS A 146 -9.11 1.97 -1.09
CA LYS A 146 -10.53 1.61 -1.02
C LYS A 146 -11.25 2.69 -0.22
N GLY A 147 -12.39 3.15 -0.70
CA GLY A 147 -13.30 4.08 0.00
C GLY A 147 -14.69 3.48 0.13
#